data_AF-A0AAQ4DTW0-F1
#
_entry.id   AF-A0AAQ4DTW0-F1
#
_cell.length_a   1.000
_cell.length_b   1.000
_cell.length_c   1.000
_cell.angle_alpha   90.00
_cell.angle_beta   90.00
_cell.angle_gamma   90.00
#
_symmetry.space_group_name_H-M   'P 1'
#
loop_
_entity.id
_entity.type
_entity.pdbx_description
1 polymer ?
#
loop_
_entity_poly.entity_id
_entity_poly.type
_entity_poly.pdbx_seq_one_letter_code
_entity_poly.pdbx_strand_id
1 'polypeptide(L)'
;MSTSTATHLRLQYPNIYDSYAPPSLRKTHPALNLLLARKFIKSAPWVLTASLKDVSNNAYVSFAKHGRYNRDVYSSLVASNLESNLFASTWRNGAGGKAPPACNNTYTVTNVEAVRFRMSQQQLDIKNGEDHSKWAVSEETTNRYVCVGTLNRMVRLQHGRIGEMRDT
;
A
#
# COMPACT_ATOMS: atom_id res chain seq x y z
N MET A 1 -15.04 14.06 -5.99
CA MET A 1 -15.06 12.81 -6.81
C MET A 1 -15.23 11.65 -5.86
N SER A 2 -16.16 10.72 -6.11
CA SER A 2 -16.23 9.49 -5.31
C SER A 2 -14.93 8.69 -5.48
N THR A 3 -14.25 8.43 -4.37
CA THR A 3 -13.01 7.63 -4.32
C THR A 3 -13.36 6.15 -4.39
N SER A 4 -12.69 5.43 -5.27
CA SER A 4 -12.89 3.99 -5.50
C SER A 4 -11.55 3.34 -5.79
N THR A 5 -11.49 2.01 -5.75
CA THR A 5 -10.30 1.26 -6.18
C THR A 5 -9.89 1.62 -7.61
N ALA A 6 -10.85 1.81 -8.52
CA ALA A 6 -10.53 2.24 -9.88
C ALA A 6 -9.93 3.65 -9.93
N THR A 7 -10.39 4.57 -9.07
CA THR A 7 -9.79 5.91 -8.93
C THR A 7 -8.33 5.82 -8.45
N HIS A 8 -8.05 4.93 -7.48
CA HIS A 8 -6.70 4.70 -6.96
C HIS A 8 -5.77 4.11 -8.00
N LEU A 9 -6.24 3.11 -8.76
CA LEU A 9 -5.49 2.55 -9.89
C LEU A 9 -5.24 3.61 -10.97
N ARG A 10 -6.18 4.54 -11.21
CA ARG A 10 -5.95 5.63 -12.16
C ARG A 10 -4.83 6.59 -11.73
N LEU A 11 -4.61 6.78 -10.43
CA LEU A 11 -3.46 7.53 -9.90
C LEU A 11 -2.16 6.73 -10.02
N GLN A 12 -2.24 5.40 -10.00
CA GLN A 12 -1.07 4.54 -10.01
C GLN A 12 -0.58 4.14 -11.40
N TYR A 13 -1.30 4.39 -12.50
CA TYR A 13 -0.80 4.04 -13.85
C TYR A 13 -0.38 2.56 -13.97
N PRO A 14 -1.20 1.58 -13.52
CA PRO A 14 -0.85 0.19 -13.67
C PRO A 14 -0.68 -0.16 -15.16
N ASN A 15 0.27 -1.05 -15.45
CA ASN A 15 0.36 -1.63 -16.78
C ASN A 15 -0.78 -2.64 -16.96
N ILE A 16 -1.83 -2.24 -17.69
CA ILE A 16 -3.00 -3.09 -17.95
C ILE A 16 -2.67 -3.99 -19.13
N TYR A 17 -2.36 -5.26 -18.84
CA TYR A 17 -2.04 -6.29 -19.84
C TYR A 17 -3.28 -6.70 -20.65
N ASP A 18 -4.38 -7.03 -19.97
CA ASP A 18 -5.67 -7.36 -20.58
C ASP A 18 -6.82 -6.74 -19.76
N SER A 19 -7.95 -6.47 -20.40
CA SER A 19 -9.07 -5.79 -19.74
C SER A 19 -10.43 -6.01 -20.40
N TYR A 20 -11.42 -6.42 -19.61
CA TYR A 20 -12.81 -6.51 -20.02
C TYR A 20 -13.74 -6.06 -18.89
N ALA A 21 -14.88 -5.47 -19.26
CA ALA A 21 -16.00 -5.21 -18.36
C ALA A 21 -17.26 -5.03 -19.20
N PRO A 22 -18.41 -5.60 -18.81
CA PRO A 22 -19.67 -5.41 -19.53
C PRO A 22 -20.06 -3.92 -19.65
N PRO A 23 -20.73 -3.51 -20.74
CA PRO A 23 -21.17 -2.12 -20.91
C PRO A 23 -22.02 -1.59 -19.74
N SER A 24 -22.86 -2.43 -19.15
CA SER A 24 -23.66 -2.10 -17.97
C SER A 24 -22.80 -1.69 -16.78
N LEU A 25 -21.74 -2.45 -16.48
CA LEU A 25 -20.80 -2.15 -15.40
C LEU A 25 -19.99 -0.88 -15.68
N ARG A 26 -19.56 -0.68 -16.93
CA ARG A 26 -18.84 0.55 -17.33
C ARG A 26 -19.71 1.79 -17.17
N LYS A 27 -21.02 1.67 -17.45
CA LYS A 27 -22.00 2.75 -17.31
C LYS A 27 -22.20 3.15 -15.85
N THR A 28 -22.27 2.20 -14.93
CA THR A 28 -22.47 2.46 -13.49
C THR A 28 -21.18 2.82 -12.74
N HIS A 29 -20.01 2.43 -13.26
CA HIS A 29 -18.71 2.71 -12.64
C HIS A 29 -17.82 3.57 -13.56
N PRO A 30 -18.00 4.90 -13.56
CA PRO A 30 -17.26 5.79 -14.47
C PRO A 30 -15.74 5.77 -14.25
N ALA A 31 -15.28 5.61 -13.00
CA ALA A 31 -13.84 5.49 -12.72
C ALA A 31 -13.23 4.22 -13.35
N LEU A 32 -13.97 3.10 -13.34
CA LEU A 32 -13.56 1.87 -14.02
C LEU A 32 -13.52 2.08 -15.54
N ASN A 33 -14.55 2.70 -16.11
CA ASN A 33 -14.57 2.99 -17.55
C ASN A 33 -13.36 3.83 -17.99
N LEU A 34 -13.01 4.86 -17.20
CA LEU A 34 -11.81 5.67 -17.44
C LEU A 34 -10.51 4.87 -17.29
N LEU A 35 -10.43 3.97 -16.30
CA LEU A 35 -9.27 3.10 -16.10
C LEU A 35 -9.06 2.17 -17.31
N LEU A 36 -10.12 1.51 -17.77
CA LEU A 36 -10.09 0.62 -18.95
C LEU A 36 -9.76 1.38 -20.24
N ALA A 37 -10.18 2.64 -20.35
CA ALA A 37 -9.79 3.54 -21.43
C ALA A 37 -8.37 4.15 -21.25
N ARG A 38 -7.58 3.69 -20.26
CA ARG A 38 -6.23 4.18 -19.94
C ARG A 38 -6.15 5.69 -19.67
N LYS A 39 -7.22 6.28 -19.14
CA LYS A 39 -7.30 7.70 -18.77
C LYS A 39 -6.86 7.92 -17.31
N PHE A 40 -5.55 8.00 -17.10
CA PHE A 40 -4.91 8.16 -15.79
C PHE A 40 -4.96 9.59 -15.23
N ILE A 41 -4.77 9.73 -13.92
CA ILE A 41 -4.78 11.02 -13.20
C ILE A 41 -3.38 11.65 -13.27
N LYS A 42 -3.23 12.72 -14.07
CA LYS A 42 -1.95 13.40 -14.36
C LYS A 42 -1.67 14.65 -13.53
N SER A 43 -2.52 14.94 -12.55
CA SER A 43 -2.46 16.14 -11.71
C SER A 43 -2.43 15.77 -10.23
N ALA A 44 -2.01 16.72 -9.40
CA ALA A 44 -2.14 16.62 -7.95
C ALA A 44 -3.62 16.44 -7.52
N PRO A 45 -3.87 15.84 -6.34
CA PRO A 45 -2.90 15.36 -5.35
C PRO A 45 -2.18 14.08 -5.79
N TRP A 46 -0.88 13.98 -5.48
CA TRP A 46 -0.05 12.79 -5.81
C TRP A 46 -0.27 11.60 -4.87
N VAL A 47 -1.20 11.73 -3.94
CA VAL A 47 -1.67 10.69 -3.04
C VAL A 47 -3.19 10.73 -2.98
N LEU A 48 -3.81 9.57 -2.82
CA LEU A 48 -5.23 9.44 -2.52
C LEU A 48 -5.40 8.50 -1.32
N THR A 49 -6.25 8.89 -0.39
CA THR A 49 -6.68 8.06 0.74
C THR A 49 -8.20 7.90 0.64
N ALA A 50 -8.69 6.69 0.88
CA ALA A 50 -10.13 6.42 0.83
C ALA A 50 -10.52 5.30 1.79
N SER A 51 -11.53 5.54 2.62
CA SER A 51 -12.26 4.48 3.31
C SER A 51 -13.22 3.82 2.32
N LEU A 52 -12.97 2.56 2.02
CA LEU A 52 -13.74 1.70 1.13
C LEU A 52 -14.40 0.59 1.95
N LYS A 53 -15.27 -0.17 1.29
CA LYS A 53 -15.97 -1.29 1.91
C LYS A 53 -15.93 -2.51 1.02
N ASP A 54 -15.78 -3.68 1.61
CA ASP A 54 -15.90 -4.95 0.90
C ASP A 54 -17.39 -5.30 0.64
N VAL A 55 -17.62 -6.44 0.01
CA VAL A 55 -18.99 -6.94 -0.28
C VAL A 55 -19.77 -7.30 0.99
N SER A 56 -19.08 -7.51 2.10
CA SER A 56 -19.65 -7.78 3.43
C SER A 56 -19.79 -6.51 4.28
N ASN A 57 -19.57 -5.33 3.69
CA ASN A 57 -19.65 -4.02 4.34
C ASN A 57 -18.58 -3.77 5.43
N ASN A 58 -17.51 -4.58 5.47
CA ASN A 58 -16.33 -4.32 6.29
C ASN A 58 -15.55 -3.15 5.72
N ALA A 59 -15.18 -2.19 6.57
CA ALA A 59 -14.44 -1.00 6.17
C ALA A 59 -12.95 -1.28 6.12
N TYR A 60 -12.28 -0.72 5.10
CA TYR A 60 -10.82 -0.70 4.98
C TYR A 60 -10.39 0.62 4.33
N VAL A 61 -9.25 1.15 4.71
CA VAL A 61 -8.56 2.29 4.13
C VAL A 61 -7.59 1.84 3.03
N SER A 62 -7.79 2.40 1.84
CA SER A 62 -6.82 2.30 0.74
C SER A 62 -6.00 3.59 0.65
N PHE A 63 -4.71 3.42 0.42
CA PHE A 63 -3.73 4.48 0.19
C PHE A 63 -3.07 4.27 -1.17
N ALA A 64 -3.26 5.22 -2.09
CA ALA A 64 -2.62 5.20 -3.40
C ALA A 64 -1.63 6.35 -3.54
N LYS A 65 -0.49 6.06 -4.19
CA LYS A 65 0.59 7.00 -4.42
C LYS A 65 0.94 7.05 -5.90
N HIS A 66 1.15 8.27 -6.40
CA HIS A 66 1.82 8.54 -7.67
C HIS A 66 3.34 8.63 -7.47
N GLY A 67 4.12 8.31 -8.51
CA GLY A 67 5.59 8.42 -8.47
C GLY A 67 6.15 9.83 -8.23
N ARG A 68 5.31 10.87 -8.33
CA ARG A 68 5.69 12.26 -7.99
C ARG A 68 5.65 12.56 -6.50
N TYR A 69 5.07 11.67 -5.69
CA TYR A 69 5.12 11.78 -4.23
C TYR A 69 6.43 11.20 -3.71
N ASN A 70 7.34 12.07 -3.32
CA ASN A 70 8.71 11.72 -2.98
C ASN A 70 8.92 11.57 -1.47
N ARG A 71 8.08 10.75 -0.82
CA ARG A 71 8.14 10.45 0.62
C ARG A 71 7.84 8.97 0.88
N ASP A 72 8.33 8.47 2.01
CA ASP A 72 8.07 7.10 2.48
C ASP A 72 6.59 6.93 2.87
N VAL A 73 5.83 6.20 2.05
CA VAL A 73 4.39 5.99 2.26
C VAL A 73 4.06 5.41 3.62
N TYR A 74 4.93 4.56 4.18
CA TYR A 74 4.63 3.91 5.44
C TYR A 74 4.61 4.93 6.56
N SER A 75 5.61 5.81 6.64
CA SER A 75 5.71 6.79 7.71
C SER A 75 4.92 8.07 7.45
N SER A 76 4.82 8.53 6.20
CA SER A 76 4.23 9.83 5.87
C SER A 76 2.76 9.77 5.45
N LEU A 77 2.22 8.56 5.28
CA LEU A 77 0.83 8.36 4.89
C LEU A 77 0.16 7.31 5.79
N VAL A 78 0.62 6.06 5.78
CA VAL A 78 -0.05 4.96 6.49
C VAL A 78 -0.05 5.19 8.01
N ALA A 79 1.13 5.28 8.64
CA ALA A 79 1.24 5.45 10.09
C ALA A 79 0.51 6.73 10.59
N SER A 80 0.61 7.82 9.84
CA SER A 80 -0.06 9.08 10.18
C SER A 80 -1.58 9.05 10.02
N ASN A 81 -2.11 8.33 9.02
CA ASN A 81 -3.57 8.24 8.82
C ASN A 81 -4.22 7.22 9.76
N LEU A 82 -3.48 6.15 10.10
CA LEU A 82 -3.96 5.13 11.04
C LEU A 82 -3.72 5.50 12.50
N GLU A 83 -2.98 6.59 12.73
CA GLU A 83 -2.60 7.08 14.05
C GLU A 83 -1.96 5.98 14.91
N SER A 84 -1.03 5.24 14.31
CA SER A 84 -0.48 4.01 14.88
C SER A 84 0.98 3.83 14.49
N ASN A 85 1.78 3.38 15.46
CA ASN A 85 3.12 2.86 15.18
C ASN A 85 3.02 1.58 14.35
N LEU A 86 3.96 1.38 13.42
CA LEU A 86 3.92 0.24 12.49
C LEU A 86 5.19 -0.60 12.53
N PHE A 87 5.02 -1.93 12.49
CA PHE A 87 6.05 -2.86 12.05
C PHE A 87 5.89 -3.12 10.56
N ALA A 88 6.86 -2.71 9.73
CA ALA A 88 6.83 -2.89 8.29
C ALA A 88 7.81 -3.98 7.83
N SER A 89 7.30 -4.99 7.14
CA SER A 89 8.11 -5.99 6.43
C SER A 89 7.96 -5.78 4.93
N THR A 90 9.07 -5.42 4.28
CA THR A 90 9.13 -5.24 2.84
C THR A 90 10.47 -5.70 2.33
N TRP A 91 10.53 -6.45 1.24
CA TRP A 91 11.79 -6.92 0.65
C TRP A 91 12.86 -5.82 0.55
N ARG A 92 13.95 -5.98 1.31
CA ARG A 92 15.00 -4.95 1.46
C ARG A 92 16.25 -5.18 0.59
N ASN A 93 16.21 -6.12 -0.36
CA ASN A 93 17.35 -6.45 -1.22
C ASN A 93 17.32 -5.76 -2.60
N GLY A 94 16.49 -4.72 -2.75
CA GLY A 94 16.41 -3.96 -4.00
C GLY A 94 17.56 -2.98 -4.22
N ALA A 95 17.60 -2.36 -5.40
CA ALA A 95 18.51 -1.27 -5.69
C ALA A 95 18.11 0.02 -4.94
N GLY A 96 19.10 0.85 -4.62
CA GLY A 96 18.86 2.24 -4.21
C GLY A 96 18.72 2.50 -2.71
N GLY A 97 19.28 1.64 -1.87
CA GLY A 97 19.39 1.85 -0.42
C GLY A 97 18.15 1.46 0.36
N LYS A 98 18.37 0.80 1.50
CA LYS A 98 17.29 0.42 2.43
C LYS A 98 16.85 1.67 3.18
N ALA A 99 15.55 1.96 3.22
CA ALA A 99 15.09 3.06 4.06
C ALA A 99 15.35 2.73 5.54
N PRO A 100 15.83 3.68 6.35
CA PRO A 100 15.98 3.48 7.79
C PRO A 100 14.60 3.36 8.45
N PRO A 101 14.53 2.87 9.70
CA PRO A 101 13.34 3.04 10.53
C PRO A 101 12.98 4.54 10.64
N ALA A 102 11.69 4.85 10.76
CA ALA A 102 11.23 6.22 10.95
C ALA A 102 10.87 6.41 12.43
N CYS A 103 11.79 7.02 13.21
CA CYS A 103 11.63 7.15 14.67
C CYS A 103 11.31 8.57 15.15
N ASN A 104 11.48 9.58 14.28
CA ASN A 104 11.38 11.00 14.65
C ASN A 104 10.02 11.63 14.28
N ASN A 105 9.02 10.82 14.00
CA ASN A 105 7.65 11.26 13.70
C ASN A 105 6.75 10.98 14.90
N THR A 106 5.54 11.56 14.92
CA THR A 106 4.51 11.24 15.93
C THR A 106 4.24 9.73 16.00
N TYR A 107 4.21 9.06 14.85
CA TYR A 107 4.05 7.61 14.74
C TYR A 107 5.29 6.99 14.08
N THR A 108 5.84 5.97 14.72
CA THR A 108 7.08 5.33 14.29
C THR A 108 6.82 4.23 13.25
N VAL A 109 7.82 3.94 12.42
CA VAL A 109 7.79 2.78 11.52
C VAL A 109 9.08 1.98 11.65
N THR A 110 8.98 0.86 12.36
CA THR A 110 10.06 -0.08 12.60
C THR A 110 10.16 -1.08 11.46
N ASN A 111 11.38 -1.35 10.98
CA ASN A 111 11.61 -2.33 9.93
C ASN A 111 11.72 -3.74 10.54
N VAL A 112 10.89 -4.67 10.08
CA VAL A 112 10.99 -6.08 10.46
C VAL A 112 12.21 -6.71 9.79
N GLU A 113 13.03 -7.46 10.54
CA GLU A 113 14.21 -8.15 9.99
C GLU A 113 13.93 -9.60 9.63
N ALA A 114 13.11 -10.29 10.44
CA ALA A 114 12.69 -11.66 10.20
C ALA A 114 11.31 -11.90 10.84
N VAL A 115 10.59 -12.88 10.29
CA VAL A 115 9.33 -13.39 10.82
C VAL A 115 9.55 -14.83 11.27
N ARG A 116 9.08 -15.16 12.47
CA ARG A 116 9.17 -16.50 13.04
C ARG A 116 7.78 -17.10 13.16
N PHE A 117 7.53 -18.19 12.45
CA PHE A 117 6.34 -19.01 12.59
C PHE A 117 6.64 -20.16 13.54
N ARG A 118 5.94 -20.21 14.68
CA ARG A 118 5.99 -21.33 15.62
C ARG A 118 4.80 -22.25 15.37
N MET A 119 5.07 -23.45 14.88
CA MET A 119 4.10 -24.53 14.72
C MET A 119 4.34 -25.56 15.83
N SER A 120 3.37 -26.45 16.07
CA SER A 120 3.38 -27.37 17.22
C SER A 120 4.67 -28.18 17.40
N GLN A 121 5.36 -28.54 16.32
CA GLN A 121 6.61 -29.31 16.35
C GLN A 121 7.74 -28.69 15.51
N GLN A 122 7.54 -27.50 14.92
CA GLN A 122 8.47 -26.91 13.96
C GLN A 122 8.54 -25.40 14.11
N GLN A 123 9.69 -24.84 13.81
CA GLN A 123 9.90 -23.40 13.70
C GLN A 123 10.37 -23.07 12.30
N LEU A 124 9.74 -22.09 11.67
CA LEU A 124 10.16 -21.53 10.40
C LEU A 124 10.53 -20.06 10.60
N ASP A 125 11.78 -19.73 10.35
CA ASP A 125 12.29 -18.36 10.35
C ASP A 125 12.46 -17.89 8.90
N ILE A 126 11.74 -16.84 8.52
CA ILE A 126 11.82 -16.22 7.20
C ILE A 126 12.48 -14.85 7.38
N LYS A 127 13.66 -14.65 6.80
CA LYS A 127 14.30 -13.33 6.80
C LYS A 127 13.61 -12.44 5.78
N ASN A 128 13.53 -11.14 6.06
CA ASN A 128 12.93 -10.16 5.14
C ASN A 128 13.62 -10.16 3.75
N GLY A 129 14.88 -10.57 3.66
CA GLY A 129 15.57 -10.71 2.37
C GLY A 129 15.07 -11.84 1.47
N GLU A 130 14.37 -12.82 2.04
CA GLU A 130 13.92 -14.07 1.38
C GLU A 130 12.46 -13.99 0.94
N ASP A 131 11.72 -12.97 1.40
CA ASP A 131 10.30 -12.80 1.16
C ASP A 131 10.04 -11.50 0.40
N HIS A 132 9.25 -11.60 -0.68
CA HIS A 132 8.87 -10.48 -1.53
C HIS A 132 7.60 -9.76 -1.05
N SER A 133 6.99 -10.24 0.04
CA SER A 133 5.77 -9.65 0.58
C SER A 133 6.05 -8.26 1.11
N LYS A 134 4.99 -7.46 1.15
CA LYS A 134 5.02 -6.05 1.52
C LYS A 134 3.83 -5.81 2.39
N TRP A 135 4.09 -5.77 3.69
CA TRP A 135 3.05 -5.59 4.67
C TRP A 135 3.52 -4.71 5.82
N ALA A 136 2.56 -4.15 6.53
CA ALA A 136 2.78 -3.51 7.82
C ALA A 136 1.69 -3.93 8.80
N VAL A 137 2.01 -4.01 10.09
CA VAL A 137 1.00 -4.20 11.13
C VAL A 137 1.15 -3.11 12.18
N SER A 138 0.04 -2.73 12.81
CA SER A 138 0.08 -1.84 13.97
C SER A 138 0.83 -2.50 15.12
N GLU A 139 1.58 -1.69 15.86
CA GLU A 139 2.18 -2.09 17.13
C GLU A 139 1.11 -2.14 18.24
N GLU A 140 0.17 -1.19 18.22
CA GLU A 140 -0.91 -1.12 19.19
C GLU A 140 -1.93 -2.26 18.98
N THR A 141 -2.41 -2.81 20.10
CA THR A 141 -3.37 -3.93 20.09
C THR A 141 -4.83 -3.49 20.17
N THR A 142 -5.07 -2.20 20.41
CA THR A 142 -6.40 -1.57 20.50
C THR A 142 -6.97 -1.29 19.11
N ASN A 143 -6.18 -0.65 18.23
CA ASN A 143 -6.49 -0.45 16.82
C ASN A 143 -5.59 -1.36 15.99
N ARG A 144 -6.13 -2.52 15.59
CA ARG A 144 -5.38 -3.55 14.87
C ARG A 144 -5.48 -3.31 13.37
N TYR A 145 -4.37 -2.96 12.76
CA TYR A 145 -4.29 -2.80 11.31
C TYR A 145 -3.34 -3.83 10.72
N VAL A 146 -3.76 -4.43 9.61
CA VAL A 146 -2.89 -5.26 8.76
C VAL A 146 -2.88 -4.65 7.37
N CYS A 147 -1.79 -3.98 7.02
CA CYS A 147 -1.60 -3.37 5.72
C CYS A 147 -0.90 -4.32 4.76
N VAL A 148 -1.42 -4.48 3.54
CA VAL A 148 -0.78 -5.20 2.43
C VAL A 148 -0.67 -4.27 1.23
N GLY A 149 0.43 -4.34 0.49
CA GLY A 149 0.61 -3.45 -0.64
C GLY A 149 1.67 -3.84 -1.65
N THR A 150 2.02 -2.87 -2.48
CA THR A 150 2.87 -3.10 -3.67
C THR A 150 4.23 -2.42 -3.59
N LEU A 151 4.48 -1.55 -2.60
CA LEU A 151 5.69 -0.74 -2.51
C LEU A 151 6.66 -1.21 -1.41
N ASN A 152 7.93 -1.44 -1.73
CA ASN A 152 8.94 -1.72 -0.68
C ASN A 152 9.44 -0.43 -0.01
N ARG A 153 9.97 -0.52 1.21
CA ARG A 153 10.73 0.54 1.90
C ARG A 153 12.19 0.61 1.44
N MET A 154 12.38 0.74 0.13
CA MET A 154 13.67 1.06 -0.49
C MET A 154 13.66 2.54 -0.90
N VAL A 155 14.73 3.29 -0.60
CA VAL A 155 14.74 4.76 -0.76
C VAL A 155 14.43 5.14 -2.20
N ARG A 156 15.08 4.53 -3.20
CA ARG A 156 14.75 4.79 -4.62
C ARG A 156 13.32 4.41 -5.00
N LEU A 157 12.68 3.47 -4.33
CA LEU A 157 11.31 3.07 -4.64
C LEU A 157 10.29 4.04 -4.06
N GLN A 158 10.64 4.69 -2.94
CA GLN A 158 9.85 5.79 -2.39
C GLN A 158 9.97 7.08 -3.20
N HIS A 159 10.94 7.18 -4.13
CA HIS A 159 11.14 8.34 -4.99
C HIS A 159 10.95 7.95 -6.46
N GLY A 160 9.80 8.28 -7.07
CA GLY A 160 9.58 8.01 -8.49
C GLY A 160 8.72 6.80 -8.82
N ARG A 161 8.30 5.96 -7.86
CA ARG A 161 7.37 4.83 -8.11
C ARG A 161 5.98 5.03 -7.55
N ILE A 162 5.03 4.53 -8.34
CA ILE A 162 3.63 4.31 -8.02
C ILE A 162 3.50 3.18 -6.98
N GLY A 163 2.44 3.20 -6.18
CA GLY A 163 2.19 2.11 -5.23
C GLY A 163 0.88 2.24 -4.48
N GLU A 164 0.45 1.13 -3.88
CA GLU A 164 -0.74 1.03 -3.05
C GLU A 164 -0.42 0.34 -1.74
N MET A 165 -1.08 0.77 -0.67
CA MET A 165 -1.21 0.04 0.60
C MET A 165 -2.69 0.00 0.96
N ARG A 166 -3.19 -1.14 1.45
CA ARG A 166 -4.55 -1.28 1.98
C ARG A 166 -4.46 -1.95 3.32
N ASP A 167 -5.17 -1.45 4.33
CA ASP A 167 -5.44 -2.26 5.52
C ASP A 167 -6.52 -3.32 5.20
N THR A 168 -6.64 -4.30 6.09
CA THR A 168 -7.62 -5.40 6.04
C THR A 168 -8.27 -5.57 7.39
#